data_AF-A0A6C0LDJ8-F1
#
_entry.id   AF-A0A6C0LDJ8-F1
#
_cell.length_a   1.000
_cell.length_b   1.000
_cell.length_c   1.000
_cell.angle_alpha   90.00
_cell.angle_beta   90.00
_cell.angle_gamma   90.00
#
_symmetry.space_group_name_H-M   'P 1'
#
loop_
_entity.id
_entity.type
_entity.pdbx_description
1 polymer ?
#
loop_
_entity_poly.entity_id
_entity_poly.type
_entity_poly.pdbx_seq_one_letter_code
_entity_poly.pdbx_strand_id
1 'polypeptide(L)'
;MELPSEIEQADQLTTIIDGSVDWSQEHEKILIEWADKAMCYRWLHSRANSLYSNLNAWYTIPVIVISTLTGTANFALTRVPIEYQNYFAMGVGAFNILGGIVTTIQQFLKITQLNESHRVSSIAWDKFYRNVKIELAKHPSERMHAVQMLKMCKEEFDRLMETSPVIPDKIISSFKNSFKNSDAFEKIVKPEICDSLVSTEFSRNQWFNDENREKRMSEAVKVQLAKENQQKHAKEMNLLMLRDFKRTFFNLNNREAMKEEIIDNLKDKIDEELLIKLIEEFESEEIV
;
A
#
# COMPACT_ATOMS: atom_id res chain seq x y z
N MET A 1 7.42 40.63 5.44
CA MET A 1 6.97 39.24 5.22
C MET A 1 6.18 39.29 3.92
N GLU A 2 6.84 38.99 2.82
CA GLU A 2 6.24 39.08 1.48
C GLU A 2 5.11 38.06 1.36
N LEU A 3 3.95 38.51 0.89
CA LEU A 3 2.81 37.63 0.60
C LEU A 3 3.23 36.66 -0.51
N PRO A 4 2.92 35.35 -0.39
CA PRO A 4 3.18 34.39 -1.46
C PRO A 4 2.51 34.88 -2.74
N SER A 5 3.25 34.84 -3.84
CA SER A 5 2.75 35.27 -5.15
C SER A 5 1.52 34.44 -5.57
N GLU A 6 0.59 35.02 -6.34
CA GLU A 6 -0.63 34.32 -6.81
C GLU A 6 -0.32 32.99 -7.54
N ILE A 7 0.87 32.88 -8.12
CA ILE A 7 1.39 31.67 -8.77
C ILE A 7 1.64 30.55 -7.76
N GLU A 8 2.15 30.88 -6.57
CA GLU A 8 2.45 29.93 -5.49
C GLU A 8 1.16 29.39 -4.83
N GLN A 9 0.12 30.23 -4.79
CA GLN A 9 -1.21 29.83 -4.31
C GLN A 9 -1.95 28.96 -5.32
N ALA A 10 -1.80 29.26 -6.62
CA ALA A 10 -2.35 28.43 -7.69
C ALA A 10 -1.72 27.03 -7.68
N ASP A 11 -0.40 26.93 -7.51
CA ASP A 11 0.33 25.65 -7.48
C ASP A 11 -0.08 24.76 -6.30
N GLN A 12 -0.31 25.38 -5.12
CA GLN A 12 -0.85 24.70 -3.93
C GLN A 12 -2.30 24.25 -4.11
N LEU A 13 -3.11 25.00 -4.87
CA LEU A 13 -4.49 24.62 -5.20
C LEU A 13 -4.53 23.46 -6.22
N THR A 14 -3.64 23.44 -7.22
CA THR A 14 -3.56 22.32 -8.17
C THR A 14 -3.08 21.02 -7.51
N THR A 15 -2.15 21.07 -6.57
CA THR A 15 -1.69 19.88 -5.82
C THR A 15 -2.77 19.27 -4.93
N ILE A 16 -3.67 20.09 -4.39
CA ILE A 16 -4.83 19.61 -3.60
C ILE A 16 -5.90 18.96 -4.50
N ILE A 17 -6.05 19.44 -5.75
CA ILE A 17 -7.09 19.00 -6.68
C ILE A 17 -6.68 17.75 -7.48
N ASP A 18 -5.39 17.54 -7.75
CA ASP A 18 -4.91 16.40 -8.56
C ASP A 18 -4.66 15.11 -7.74
N GLY A 19 -4.81 15.15 -6.42
CA GLY A 19 -4.59 13.97 -5.55
C GLY A 19 -3.18 13.36 -5.67
N SER A 20 -2.24 14.08 -6.29
CA SER A 20 -0.86 13.66 -6.52
C SER A 20 -0.05 13.83 -5.25
N VAL A 21 -0.23 12.88 -4.34
CA VAL A 21 0.65 12.76 -3.17
C VAL A 21 2.05 12.39 -3.66
N ASP A 22 3.00 13.31 -3.44
CA ASP A 22 4.40 13.09 -3.74
C ASP A 22 4.99 11.92 -2.95
N TRP A 23 6.06 11.34 -3.49
CA TRP A 23 6.81 10.28 -2.81
C TRP A 23 7.40 10.79 -1.49
N SER A 24 7.03 10.13 -0.39
CA SER A 24 7.56 10.40 0.95
C SER A 24 8.44 9.25 1.38
N GLN A 25 9.37 9.50 2.31
CA GLN A 25 10.23 8.46 2.89
C GLN A 25 9.40 7.36 3.58
N GLU A 26 8.25 7.71 4.15
CA GLU A 26 7.34 6.74 4.78
C GLU A 26 6.74 5.77 3.75
N HIS A 27 6.38 6.26 2.56
CA HIS A 27 5.90 5.41 1.46
C HIS A 27 6.98 4.42 1.02
N GLU A 28 8.22 4.87 0.90
CA GLU A 28 9.35 4.01 0.52
C GLU A 28 9.65 2.97 1.60
N LYS A 29 9.61 3.36 2.88
CA LYS A 29 9.85 2.46 4.01
C LYS A 29 8.86 1.29 4.04
N ILE A 30 7.58 1.55 3.79
CA ILE A 30 6.54 0.51 3.69
C ILE A 30 6.86 -0.48 2.56
N LEU A 31 7.24 0.03 1.39
CA LEU A 31 7.58 -0.82 0.24
C LEU A 31 8.86 -1.63 0.47
N ILE A 32 9.88 -1.05 1.12
CA ILE A 32 11.10 -1.76 1.51
C ILE A 32 10.75 -2.92 2.46
N GLU A 33 9.92 -2.67 3.47
CA GLU A 33 9.48 -3.70 4.40
C GLU A 33 8.77 -4.86 3.69
N TRP A 34 7.87 -4.56 2.75
CA TRP A 34 7.19 -5.59 1.95
C TRP A 34 8.15 -6.34 1.03
N ALA A 35 9.13 -5.66 0.42
CA ALA A 35 10.14 -6.27 -0.42
C ALA A 35 11.03 -7.24 0.36
N ASP A 36 11.46 -6.86 1.57
CA ASP A 36 12.27 -7.69 2.46
C ASP A 36 11.51 -8.94 2.92
N LYS A 37 10.24 -8.78 3.33
CA LYS A 37 9.36 -9.91 3.67
C LYS A 37 9.17 -10.84 2.48
N ALA A 38 8.94 -10.29 1.29
CA ALA A 38 8.79 -11.06 0.06
C ALA A 38 10.06 -11.85 -0.30
N MET A 39 11.25 -11.27 -0.09
CA MET A 39 12.52 -11.97 -0.28
C MET A 39 12.64 -13.19 0.65
N CYS A 40 12.26 -13.02 1.92
CA CYS A 40 12.24 -14.12 2.88
C CYS A 40 11.26 -15.21 2.47
N TYR A 41 10.03 -14.85 2.07
CA TYR A 41 9.03 -15.81 1.59
C TYR A 41 9.50 -16.56 0.33
N ARG A 42 10.10 -15.85 -0.64
CA ARG A 42 10.71 -16.49 -1.82
C ARG A 42 11.70 -17.58 -1.40
N TRP A 43 12.60 -17.29 -0.47
CA TRP A 43 13.59 -18.26 -0.01
C TRP A 43 12.92 -19.47 0.65
N LEU A 44 11.95 -19.23 1.54
CA LEU A 44 11.23 -20.29 2.25
C LEU A 44 10.48 -21.21 1.28
N HIS A 45 9.72 -20.64 0.33
CA HIS A 45 9.00 -21.42 -0.68
C HIS A 45 9.94 -22.16 -1.63
N SER A 46 11.05 -21.56 -2.04
CA SER A 46 12.06 -22.22 -2.88
C SER A 46 12.67 -23.44 -2.18
N ARG A 47 12.96 -23.32 -0.89
CA ARG A 47 13.51 -24.42 -0.09
C ARG A 47 12.48 -25.50 0.16
N ALA A 48 11.22 -25.14 0.42
CA ALA A 48 10.12 -26.09 0.55
C ALA A 48 9.86 -26.86 -0.76
N ASN A 49 9.85 -26.17 -1.91
CA ASN A 49 9.79 -26.81 -3.23
C ASN A 49 10.93 -27.83 -3.42
N SER A 50 12.16 -27.49 -3.04
CA SER A 50 13.29 -28.43 -3.14
C SER A 50 13.06 -29.69 -2.29
N LEU A 51 12.49 -29.54 -1.09
CA LEU A 51 12.16 -30.65 -0.20
C LEU A 51 11.06 -31.53 -0.81
N TYR A 52 9.96 -30.93 -1.27
CA TYR A 52 8.83 -31.68 -1.83
C TYR A 52 9.15 -32.31 -3.18
N SER A 53 10.04 -31.72 -3.99
CA SER A 53 10.54 -32.32 -5.22
C SER A 53 11.30 -33.61 -4.95
N ASN A 54 12.18 -33.60 -3.94
CA ASN A 54 12.93 -34.78 -3.52
C ASN A 54 12.00 -35.86 -2.95
N LEU A 55 11.02 -35.48 -2.10
CA LEU A 55 10.01 -36.42 -1.62
C LEU A 55 9.19 -37.00 -2.76
N ASN A 56 8.73 -36.17 -3.70
CA ASN A 56 7.95 -36.62 -4.85
C ASN A 56 8.72 -37.67 -5.67
N ALA A 57 10.00 -37.43 -5.93
CA ALA A 57 10.86 -38.40 -6.62
C ALA A 57 11.01 -39.69 -5.80
N TRP A 58 11.22 -39.58 -4.48
CA TRP A 58 11.40 -40.72 -3.60
C TRP A 58 10.15 -41.61 -3.45
N TYR A 59 8.94 -41.04 -3.53
CA TYR A 59 7.70 -41.83 -3.57
C TYR A 59 7.39 -42.37 -4.97
N THR A 60 7.59 -41.57 -6.02
CA THR A 60 7.16 -41.90 -7.38
C THR A 60 8.06 -42.95 -8.04
N ILE A 61 9.39 -42.85 -7.89
CA ILE A 61 10.33 -43.74 -8.56
C ILE A 61 10.14 -45.21 -8.11
N PRO A 62 10.08 -45.54 -6.81
CA PRO A 62 9.81 -46.91 -6.37
C PRO A 62 8.46 -47.45 -6.85
N VAL A 63 7.42 -46.62 -6.85
CA VAL A 63 6.10 -47.00 -7.36
C VAL A 63 6.16 -47.34 -8.85
N ILE A 64 6.84 -46.54 -9.66
CA ILE A 64 7.04 -46.83 -11.10
C ILE A 64 7.76 -48.18 -11.27
N VAL A 65 8.85 -48.40 -10.54
CA VAL A 65 9.63 -49.64 -10.63
C VAL A 65 8.79 -50.85 -10.24
N ILE A 66 8.09 -50.78 -9.09
CA ILE A 66 7.20 -51.85 -8.62
C ILE A 66 6.12 -52.12 -9.66
N SER A 67 5.43 -51.08 -10.14
CA SER A 67 4.32 -51.22 -11.10
C SER A 67 4.77 -51.78 -12.44
N THR A 68 5.96 -51.40 -12.91
CA THR A 68 6.53 -51.93 -14.16
C THR A 68 6.91 -53.40 -14.00
N LEU A 69 7.60 -53.74 -12.90
CA LEU A 69 8.01 -55.12 -12.61
C LEU A 69 6.81 -56.04 -12.39
N THR A 70 5.80 -55.64 -11.62
CA THR A 70 4.59 -56.43 -11.39
C THR A 70 3.73 -56.53 -12.65
N GLY A 71 3.68 -55.47 -13.46
CA GLY A 71 3.07 -55.49 -14.79
C GLY A 71 3.67 -56.56 -15.68
N THR A 72 5.00 -56.57 -15.84
CA THR A 72 5.70 -57.61 -16.60
C THR A 72 5.58 -58.99 -15.97
N ALA A 73 5.63 -59.10 -14.64
CA ALA A 73 5.52 -60.36 -13.93
C ALA A 73 4.15 -61.03 -14.16
N ASN A 74 3.06 -60.27 -14.23
CA ASN A 74 1.73 -60.81 -14.56
C ASN A 74 1.71 -61.46 -15.96
N PHE A 75 2.39 -60.88 -16.96
CA PHE A 75 2.52 -61.50 -18.28
C PHE A 75 3.41 -62.75 -18.28
N ALA A 76 4.39 -62.82 -17.39
CA ALA A 76 5.31 -63.94 -17.29
C ALA A 76 4.78 -65.12 -16.46
N LEU A 77 3.64 -64.97 -15.77
CA LEU A 77 3.06 -66.01 -14.89
C LEU A 77 2.89 -67.37 -15.60
N THR A 78 2.46 -67.35 -16.87
CA THR A 78 2.26 -68.57 -17.67
C THR A 78 3.55 -69.28 -18.05
N ARG A 79 4.71 -68.61 -17.94
CA ARG A 79 6.03 -69.18 -18.21
C ARG A 79 6.68 -69.83 -16.98
N VAL A 80 6.10 -69.64 -15.79
CA VAL A 80 6.57 -70.26 -14.55
C VAL A 80 6.02 -71.69 -14.45
N PRO A 81 6.80 -72.69 -13.98
CA PRO A 81 6.31 -74.05 -13.76
C PRO A 81 5.07 -74.10 -12.86
N ILE A 82 4.13 -74.98 -13.15
CA ILE A 82 2.80 -75.08 -12.52
C ILE A 82 2.88 -75.16 -10.98
N GLU A 83 3.89 -75.87 -10.46
CA GLU A 83 4.11 -76.03 -9.01
C GLU A 83 4.38 -74.71 -8.27
N TYR A 84 5.00 -73.72 -8.94
CA TYR A 84 5.39 -72.43 -8.36
C TYR A 84 4.48 -71.27 -8.77
N GLN A 85 3.55 -71.47 -9.69
CA GLN A 85 2.68 -70.39 -10.22
C GLN A 85 1.89 -69.69 -9.12
N ASN A 86 1.32 -70.44 -8.17
CA ASN A 86 0.53 -69.86 -7.07
C ASN A 86 1.37 -68.98 -6.14
N TYR A 87 2.57 -69.42 -5.77
CA TYR A 87 3.49 -68.63 -4.94
C TYR A 87 3.99 -67.38 -5.68
N PHE A 88 4.28 -67.51 -6.97
CA PHE A 88 4.67 -66.38 -7.82
C PHE A 88 3.54 -65.35 -7.94
N ALA A 89 2.31 -65.80 -8.23
CA ALA A 89 1.14 -64.93 -8.29
C ALA A 89 0.87 -64.19 -6.96
N MET A 90 1.04 -64.86 -5.83
CA MET A 90 0.91 -64.25 -4.51
C MET A 90 1.97 -63.16 -4.27
N GLY A 91 3.23 -63.41 -4.67
CA GLY A 91 4.30 -62.42 -4.58
C GLY A 91 4.03 -61.18 -5.42
N VAL A 92 3.59 -61.35 -6.68
CA VAL A 92 3.19 -60.25 -7.56
C VAL A 92 2.02 -59.45 -6.98
N GLY A 93 1.03 -60.15 -6.42
CA GLY A 93 -0.11 -59.54 -5.72
C GLY A 93 0.31 -58.68 -4.52
N ALA A 94 1.27 -59.16 -3.72
CA ALA A 94 1.79 -58.42 -2.57
C ALA A 94 2.48 -57.12 -2.97
N PHE A 95 3.34 -57.15 -4.01
CA PHE A 95 3.99 -55.94 -4.52
C PHE A 95 3.00 -54.96 -5.15
N ASN A 96 1.94 -55.43 -5.82
CA ASN A 96 0.87 -54.57 -6.32
C ASN A 96 0.14 -53.84 -5.19
N ILE A 97 -0.18 -54.54 -4.10
CA ILE A 97 -0.81 -53.92 -2.92
C ILE A 97 0.14 -52.89 -2.29
N LEU A 98 1.43 -53.24 -2.13
CA LEU A 98 2.43 -52.32 -1.60
C LEU A 98 2.56 -51.05 -2.45
N GLY A 99 2.66 -51.20 -3.77
CA GLY A 99 2.70 -50.06 -4.70
C GLY A 99 1.45 -49.19 -4.61
N GLY A 100 0.26 -49.80 -4.48
CA GLY A 100 -0.99 -49.09 -4.26
C GLY A 100 -1.05 -48.32 -2.93
N ILE A 101 -0.59 -48.92 -1.84
CA ILE A 101 -0.51 -48.25 -0.53
C ILE A 101 0.43 -47.05 -0.57
N VAL A 102 1.63 -47.20 -1.16
CA VAL A 102 2.59 -46.09 -1.29
C VAL A 102 2.00 -44.96 -2.14
N THR A 103 1.31 -45.29 -3.24
CA THR A 103 0.65 -44.32 -4.12
C THR A 103 -0.47 -43.58 -3.40
N THR A 104 -1.32 -44.30 -2.64
CA THR A 104 -2.42 -43.67 -1.89
C THR A 104 -1.93 -42.77 -0.77
N ILE A 105 -0.84 -43.14 -0.07
CA ILE A 105 -0.18 -42.26 0.91
C ILE A 105 0.38 -41.01 0.23
N GLN A 106 1.04 -41.14 -0.92
CA GLN A 106 1.57 -39.98 -1.67
C GLN A 106 0.45 -39.00 -2.07
N GLN A 107 -0.68 -39.52 -2.55
CA GLN A 107 -1.85 -38.72 -2.92
C GLN A 107 -2.50 -38.06 -1.70
N PHE A 108 -2.65 -38.80 -0.59
CA PHE A 108 -3.21 -38.28 0.66
C PHE A 108 -2.36 -37.13 1.23
N LEU A 109 -1.04 -37.27 1.21
CA LEU A 109 -0.10 -36.23 1.64
C LEU A 109 0.04 -35.08 0.63
N LYS A 110 -0.60 -35.18 -0.54
CA LYS A 110 -0.62 -34.15 -1.59
C LYS A 110 0.79 -33.69 -2.02
N ILE A 111 1.77 -34.60 -2.02
CA ILE A 111 3.20 -34.25 -2.22
C ILE A 111 3.42 -33.51 -3.54
N THR A 112 2.84 -34.02 -4.65
CA THR A 112 2.97 -33.39 -5.97
C THR A 112 2.29 -32.01 -6.03
N GLN A 113 1.11 -31.87 -5.40
CA GLN A 113 0.37 -30.61 -5.37
C GLN A 113 1.13 -29.55 -4.55
N LEU A 114 1.58 -29.91 -3.35
CA LEU A 114 2.36 -29.04 -2.47
C LEU A 114 3.67 -28.60 -3.14
N ASN A 115 4.37 -29.52 -3.83
CA ASN A 115 5.57 -29.20 -4.59
C ASN A 115 5.30 -28.06 -5.59
N GLU A 116 4.27 -28.22 -6.41
CA GLU A 116 3.90 -27.23 -7.41
C GLU A 116 3.41 -25.92 -6.79
N SER A 117 2.60 -25.98 -5.74
CA SER A 117 2.16 -24.79 -5.01
C SER A 117 3.33 -23.99 -4.44
N HIS A 118 4.32 -24.65 -3.81
CA HIS A 118 5.52 -23.97 -3.33
C HIS A 118 6.37 -23.40 -4.48
N ARG A 119 6.45 -24.10 -5.62
CA ARG A 119 7.14 -23.59 -6.83
C ARG A 119 6.50 -22.30 -7.34
N VAL A 120 5.18 -22.31 -7.51
CA VAL A 120 4.40 -21.16 -8.01
C VAL A 120 4.51 -19.99 -7.04
N SER A 121 4.31 -20.21 -5.74
CA SER A 121 4.47 -19.16 -4.73
C SER A 121 5.88 -18.58 -4.73
N SER A 122 6.93 -19.40 -4.84
CA SER A 122 8.31 -18.90 -4.90
C SER A 122 8.54 -17.97 -6.09
N ILE A 123 7.96 -18.26 -7.25
CA ILE A 123 8.09 -17.41 -8.45
C ILE A 123 7.28 -16.13 -8.28
N ALA A 124 6.07 -16.22 -7.71
CA ALA A 124 5.19 -15.08 -7.52
C ALA A 124 5.77 -14.07 -6.52
N TRP A 125 6.30 -14.56 -5.38
CA TRP A 125 7.04 -13.73 -4.41
C TRP A 125 8.29 -13.09 -5.00
N ASP A 126 9.02 -13.80 -5.86
CA ASP A 126 10.19 -13.24 -6.56
C ASP A 126 9.80 -12.14 -7.55
N LYS A 127 8.68 -12.30 -8.27
CA LYS A 127 8.16 -11.28 -9.19
C LYS A 127 7.76 -10.02 -8.41
N PHE A 128 7.04 -10.18 -7.31
CA PHE A 128 6.66 -9.06 -6.44
C PHE A 128 7.89 -8.31 -5.92
N TYR A 129 8.87 -9.03 -5.34
CA TYR A 129 10.12 -8.43 -4.86
C TYR A 129 10.85 -7.65 -5.95
N ARG A 130 10.99 -8.22 -7.15
CA ARG A 130 11.67 -7.54 -8.27
C ARG A 130 10.92 -6.30 -8.72
N ASN A 131 9.60 -6.35 -8.80
CA ASN A 131 8.78 -5.20 -9.20
C ASN A 131 8.96 -4.03 -8.22
N VAL A 132 8.84 -4.30 -6.92
CA VAL A 132 9.02 -3.28 -5.87
C VAL A 132 10.44 -2.72 -5.90
N LYS A 133 11.45 -3.59 -6.02
CA LYS A 133 12.86 -3.18 -6.08
C LYS A 133 13.16 -2.29 -7.29
N ILE A 134 12.63 -2.62 -8.47
CA ILE A 134 12.82 -1.83 -9.68
C ILE A 134 12.16 -0.46 -9.52
N GLU A 135 10.96 -0.40 -8.96
CA GLU A 135 10.27 0.89 -8.78
C GLU A 135 11.00 1.79 -7.77
N LEU A 136 11.49 1.24 -6.67
CA LEU A 136 12.31 1.96 -5.69
C LEU A 136 13.67 2.40 -6.25
N ALA A 137 14.20 1.71 -7.26
CA ALA A 137 15.47 2.07 -7.89
C ALA A 137 15.36 3.24 -8.89
N LYS A 138 14.16 3.56 -9.39
CA LYS A 138 13.94 4.70 -10.30
C LYS A 138 14.01 6.03 -9.57
N HIS A 139 14.26 7.11 -10.30
CA HIS A 139 14.13 8.47 -9.75
C HIS A 139 12.66 8.78 -9.43
N PRO A 140 12.32 9.48 -8.32
CA PRO A 140 10.93 9.75 -7.92
C PRO A 140 10.03 10.35 -9.01
N SER A 141 10.59 11.16 -9.92
CA SER A 141 9.85 11.78 -11.03
C SER A 141 9.47 10.81 -12.16
N GLU A 142 10.12 9.65 -12.25
CA GLU A 142 9.87 8.63 -13.28
C GLU A 142 8.99 7.48 -12.75
N ARG A 143 8.63 7.53 -11.47
CA ARG A 143 7.82 6.51 -10.81
C ARG A 143 6.34 6.74 -11.06
N MET A 144 5.56 5.68 -10.89
CA MET A 144 4.12 5.83 -10.77
C MET A 144 3.75 6.58 -9.47
N HIS A 145 2.52 7.10 -9.41
CA HIS A 145 2.02 7.77 -8.21
C HIS A 145 2.11 6.87 -6.97
N ALA A 146 2.59 7.42 -5.87
CA ALA A 146 2.89 6.67 -4.64
C ALA A 146 1.66 5.90 -4.11
N VAL A 147 0.49 6.53 -4.11
CA VAL A 147 -0.77 5.92 -3.65
C VAL A 147 -1.16 4.73 -4.53
N GLN A 148 -0.99 4.86 -5.85
CA GLN A 148 -1.30 3.78 -6.79
C GLN A 148 -0.35 2.59 -6.59
N MET A 149 0.95 2.86 -6.42
CA MET A 149 1.95 1.82 -6.15
C MET A 149 1.65 1.08 -4.84
N LEU A 150 1.36 1.81 -3.77
CA LEU A 150 1.03 1.23 -2.46
C LEU A 150 -0.23 0.36 -2.53
N LYS A 151 -1.28 0.84 -3.22
CA LYS A 151 -2.51 0.06 -3.40
C LYS A 151 -2.24 -1.23 -4.17
N MET A 152 -1.55 -1.16 -5.30
CA MET A 152 -1.20 -2.33 -6.11
C MET A 152 -0.35 -3.33 -5.32
N CYS A 153 0.66 -2.84 -4.60
CA CYS A 153 1.53 -3.70 -3.81
C CYS A 153 0.80 -4.34 -2.63
N LYS A 154 -0.10 -3.62 -1.97
CA LYS A 154 -0.94 -4.16 -0.90
C LYS A 154 -1.82 -5.30 -1.42
N GLU A 155 -2.58 -5.04 -2.48
CA GLU A 155 -3.48 -6.04 -3.06
C GLU A 155 -2.73 -7.30 -3.51
N GLU A 156 -1.56 -7.13 -4.15
CA GLU A 156 -0.73 -8.25 -4.56
C GLU A 156 -0.11 -8.99 -3.36
N PHE A 157 0.32 -8.28 -2.32
CA PHE A 157 0.86 -8.89 -1.11
C PHE A 157 -0.21 -9.73 -0.39
N ASP A 158 -1.41 -9.18 -0.20
CA ASP A 158 -2.55 -9.87 0.42
C ASP A 158 -2.91 -11.13 -0.39
N ARG A 159 -2.99 -11.00 -1.73
CA ARG A 159 -3.20 -12.14 -2.63
C ARG A 159 -2.13 -13.22 -2.49
N LEU A 160 -0.86 -12.82 -2.39
CA LEU A 160 0.24 -13.77 -2.23
C LEU A 160 0.19 -14.47 -0.88
N MET A 161 -0.20 -13.78 0.19
CA MET A 161 -0.40 -14.38 1.52
C MET A 161 -1.55 -15.38 1.53
N GLU A 162 -2.67 -15.08 0.88
CA GLU A 162 -3.85 -15.97 0.81
C GLU A 162 -3.61 -17.21 -0.06
N THR A 163 -2.88 -17.06 -1.16
CA THR A 163 -2.66 -18.14 -2.13
C THR A 163 -1.45 -19.02 -1.80
N SER A 164 -0.58 -18.58 -0.91
CA SER A 164 0.64 -19.32 -0.57
C SER A 164 0.37 -20.52 0.34
N PRO A 165 0.95 -21.70 0.06
CA PRO A 165 0.83 -22.86 0.93
C PRO A 165 1.59 -22.67 2.24
N VAL A 166 1.16 -23.39 3.27
CA VAL A 166 1.80 -23.37 4.59
C VAL A 166 3.25 -23.87 4.51
N ILE A 167 4.17 -23.12 5.12
CA ILE A 167 5.60 -23.43 5.12
C ILE A 167 5.91 -24.40 6.27
N PRO A 168 6.63 -25.51 6.03
CA PRO A 168 6.97 -26.46 7.10
C PRO A 168 7.96 -25.86 8.12
N ASP A 169 7.76 -26.15 9.41
CA ASP A 169 8.62 -25.65 10.53
C ASP A 169 10.09 -26.01 10.38
N LYS A 170 10.38 -27.17 9.78
CA LYS A 170 11.76 -27.60 9.47
C LYS A 170 12.47 -26.61 8.55
N ILE A 171 11.75 -26.01 7.61
CA ILE A 171 12.30 -25.01 6.68
C ILE A 171 12.50 -23.68 7.40
N ILE A 172 11.56 -23.27 8.24
CA ILE A 172 11.69 -22.05 9.07
C ILE A 172 12.91 -22.16 10.00
N SER A 173 13.09 -23.33 10.62
CA SER A 173 14.27 -23.61 11.45
C SER A 173 15.57 -23.59 10.64
N SER A 174 15.55 -24.14 9.43
CA SER A 174 16.68 -24.08 8.50
C SER A 174 17.00 -22.65 8.09
N PHE A 175 15.99 -21.80 7.88
CA PHE A 175 16.16 -20.38 7.56
C PHE A 175 16.88 -19.65 8.70
N LYS A 176 16.34 -19.76 9.92
CA LYS A 176 16.92 -19.15 11.13
C LYS A 176 18.38 -19.56 11.32
N ASN A 177 18.71 -20.83 11.08
CA ASN A 177 20.10 -21.31 11.21
C ASN A 177 21.01 -20.88 10.06
N SER A 178 20.51 -20.75 8.83
CA SER A 178 21.32 -20.38 7.66
C SER A 178 21.81 -18.93 7.73
N PHE A 179 21.04 -18.05 8.37
CA PHE A 179 21.31 -16.61 8.38
C PHE A 179 21.67 -16.04 9.75
N LYS A 180 21.84 -16.89 10.77
CA LYS A 180 22.18 -16.51 12.16
C LYS A 180 23.45 -15.65 12.29
N ASN A 181 24.40 -15.78 11.35
CA ASN A 181 25.74 -15.16 11.45
C ASN A 181 26.02 -14.11 10.38
N SER A 182 25.00 -13.67 9.62
CA SER A 182 25.20 -12.67 8.56
C SER A 182 24.72 -11.30 9.02
N ASP A 183 25.61 -10.30 9.01
CA ASP A 183 25.29 -8.90 9.38
C ASP A 183 24.15 -8.31 8.53
N ALA A 184 23.98 -8.81 7.29
CA ALA A 184 22.89 -8.41 6.41
C ALA A 184 21.51 -8.92 6.89
N PHE A 185 21.46 -10.02 7.64
CA PHE A 185 20.22 -10.61 8.14
C PHE A 185 19.64 -9.90 9.36
N GLU A 186 20.44 -9.11 10.07
CA GLU A 186 19.94 -8.23 11.12
C GLU A 186 19.22 -7.01 10.56
N LYS A 187 19.61 -6.56 9.36
CA LYS A 187 19.05 -5.36 8.71
C LYS A 187 17.76 -5.61 7.93
N ILE A 188 17.48 -6.87 7.57
CA ILE A 188 16.30 -7.26 6.79
C ILE A 188 15.09 -7.43 7.70
N VAL A 189 13.96 -6.86 7.31
CA VAL A 189 12.70 -7.07 8.04
C VAL A 189 12.16 -8.48 7.79
N LYS A 190 12.01 -9.25 8.87
CA LYS A 190 11.59 -10.66 8.81
C LYS A 190 10.06 -10.76 8.81
N PRO A 191 9.47 -11.75 8.11
CA PRO A 191 8.06 -12.06 8.26
C PRO A 191 7.75 -12.56 9.67
N GLU A 192 6.51 -12.36 10.13
CA GLU A 192 6.09 -12.72 11.50
C GLU A 192 6.21 -14.22 11.79
N ILE A 193 6.13 -15.07 10.76
CA ILE A 193 6.34 -16.52 10.85
C ILE A 193 7.75 -16.91 11.33
N CYS A 194 8.69 -15.97 11.34
CA CYS A 194 10.08 -16.17 11.76
C CYS A 194 10.36 -15.75 13.22
N ASP A 195 9.34 -15.62 14.08
CA ASP A 195 9.40 -15.36 15.53
C ASP A 195 9.87 -13.96 15.97
N SER A 196 9.58 -12.91 15.20
CA SER A 196 9.79 -11.53 15.67
C SER A 196 8.49 -10.74 15.59
N LEU A 197 7.74 -10.73 16.68
CA LEU A 197 6.58 -9.86 16.83
C LEU A 197 7.08 -8.48 17.28
N VAL A 198 6.93 -7.49 16.41
CA VAL A 198 7.27 -6.09 16.70
C VAL A 198 5.97 -5.33 16.89
N SER A 199 5.90 -4.48 17.93
CA SER A 199 4.73 -3.64 18.17
C SER A 199 4.47 -2.72 16.96
N THR A 200 3.23 -2.65 16.50
CA THR A 200 2.81 -1.74 15.42
C THR A 200 2.98 -0.28 15.79
N GLU A 201 3.17 0.04 17.07
CA GLU A 201 3.52 1.36 17.57
C GLU A 201 4.81 1.92 16.93
N PHE A 202 5.80 1.06 16.66
CA PHE A 202 7.05 1.46 16.00
C PHE A 202 6.86 1.83 14.52
N SER A 203 5.74 1.40 13.93
CA SER A 203 5.37 1.69 12.54
C SER A 203 4.36 2.83 12.43
N ARG A 204 3.93 3.42 13.56
CA ARG A 204 3.01 4.55 13.56
C ARG A 204 3.73 5.80 13.08
N ASN A 205 3.11 6.52 12.15
CA ASN A 205 3.63 7.80 11.69
C ASN A 205 3.75 8.79 12.87
N GLN A 206 4.97 9.31 13.07
CA GLN A 206 5.31 10.27 14.11
C GLN A 206 4.72 11.66 13.89
N TRP A 207 4.10 11.91 12.72
CA TRP A 207 3.42 13.16 12.41
C TRP A 207 2.29 13.49 13.39
N PHE A 208 1.65 12.48 14.00
CA PHE A 208 0.71 12.63 15.11
C PHE A 208 1.45 12.90 16.45
N ASN A 209 2.35 13.87 16.48
CA ASN A 209 2.94 14.40 17.71
C ASN A 209 2.27 15.73 18.09
N ASP A 210 2.37 16.10 19.37
CA ASP A 210 1.75 17.33 19.88
C ASP A 210 2.33 18.58 19.20
N GLU A 211 3.61 18.59 18.84
CA GLU A 211 4.27 19.72 18.15
C GLU A 211 3.68 20.01 16.76
N ASN A 212 3.41 18.99 15.94
CA ASN A 212 2.84 19.18 14.60
C ASN A 212 1.36 19.54 14.68
N ARG A 213 0.66 19.06 15.72
CA ARG A 213 -0.70 19.50 16.03
C ARG A 213 -0.72 20.99 16.40
N GLU A 214 0.21 21.43 17.23
CA GLU A 214 0.37 22.85 17.60
C GLU A 214 0.78 23.72 16.41
N LYS A 215 1.71 23.27 15.57
CA LYS A 215 2.08 23.98 14.32
C LYS A 215 0.87 24.16 13.42
N ARG A 216 0.07 23.12 13.19
CA ARG A 216 -1.13 23.19 12.35
C ARG A 216 -2.19 24.11 12.94
N MET A 217 -2.38 24.09 14.27
CA MET A 217 -3.26 25.04 14.95
C MET A 217 -2.74 26.48 14.80
N SER A 218 -1.42 26.69 14.94
CA SER A 218 -0.81 28.01 14.78
C SER A 218 -0.92 28.54 13.34
N GLU A 219 -0.78 27.67 12.35
CA GLU A 219 -0.94 28.01 10.93
C GLU A 219 -2.40 28.30 10.61
N ALA A 220 -3.34 27.49 11.12
CA ALA A 220 -4.77 27.75 10.98
C ALA A 220 -5.16 29.11 11.61
N VAL A 221 -4.65 29.41 12.80
CA VAL A 221 -4.87 30.71 13.48
C VAL A 221 -4.25 31.86 12.67
N LYS A 222 -3.04 31.70 12.12
CA LYS A 222 -2.41 32.71 11.25
C LYS A 222 -3.22 32.96 9.98
N VAL A 223 -3.72 31.91 9.33
CA VAL A 223 -4.57 32.02 8.13
C VAL A 223 -5.90 32.70 8.48
N GLN A 224 -6.48 32.38 9.63
CA GLN A 224 -7.72 33.00 10.09
C GLN A 224 -7.53 34.48 10.42
N LEU A 225 -6.45 34.84 11.12
CA LEU A 225 -6.09 36.22 11.42
C LEU A 225 -5.79 37.02 10.14
N ALA A 226 -5.13 36.41 9.16
CA ALA A 226 -4.87 37.04 7.87
C ALA A 226 -6.18 37.33 7.11
N LYS A 227 -7.14 36.38 7.11
CA LYS A 227 -8.47 36.60 6.53
C LYS A 227 -9.24 37.70 7.26
N GLU A 228 -9.22 37.73 8.59
CA GLU A 228 -9.86 38.79 9.38
C GLU A 228 -9.24 40.16 9.11
N ASN A 229 -7.91 40.26 9.01
CA ASN A 229 -7.23 41.51 8.69
C ASN A 229 -7.53 41.98 7.25
N GLN A 230 -7.60 41.07 6.28
CA GLN A 230 -8.01 41.40 4.91
C GLN A 230 -9.46 41.90 4.86
N GLN A 231 -10.37 41.28 5.61
CA GLN A 231 -11.77 41.72 5.72
C GLN A 231 -11.88 43.10 6.37
N LYS A 232 -11.12 43.36 7.43
CA LYS A 232 -11.07 44.69 8.07
C LYS A 232 -10.55 45.76 7.12
N HIS A 233 -9.44 45.50 6.42
CA HIS A 233 -8.91 46.43 5.42
C HIS A 233 -9.88 46.68 4.27
N ALA A 234 -10.56 45.64 3.76
CA ALA A 234 -11.58 45.80 2.73
C ALA A 234 -12.75 46.65 3.24
N LYS A 235 -13.20 46.44 4.50
CA LYS A 235 -14.23 47.26 5.14
C LYS A 235 -13.80 48.72 5.23
N GLU A 236 -12.58 49.00 5.71
CA GLU A 236 -12.05 50.36 5.80
C GLU A 236 -11.93 51.06 4.44
N MET A 237 -11.48 50.36 3.41
CA MET A 237 -11.41 50.91 2.04
C MET A 237 -12.82 51.24 1.50
N ASN A 238 -13.80 50.36 1.75
CA ASN A 238 -15.18 50.59 1.37
C ASN A 238 -15.78 51.80 2.10
N LEU A 239 -15.46 51.99 3.39
CA LEU A 239 -15.89 53.16 4.17
C LEU A 239 -15.23 54.46 3.67
N LEU A 240 -13.95 54.43 3.30
CA LEU A 240 -13.29 55.59 2.71
C LEU A 240 -13.90 55.96 1.36
N MET A 241 -14.19 54.99 0.50
CA MET A 241 -14.88 55.22 -0.78
C MET A 241 -16.27 55.84 -0.56
N LEU A 242 -17.01 55.35 0.43
CA LEU A 242 -18.32 55.91 0.81
C LEU A 242 -18.19 57.38 1.28
N ARG A 243 -17.21 57.66 2.15
CA ARG A 243 -16.95 59.02 2.67
C ARG A 243 -16.50 59.98 1.58
N ASP A 244 -15.60 59.55 0.71
CA ASP A 244 -15.12 60.35 -0.42
C ASP A 244 -16.24 60.63 -1.43
N PHE A 245 -17.13 59.66 -1.67
CA PHE A 245 -18.32 59.84 -2.49
C PHE A 245 -19.28 60.86 -1.87
N LYS A 246 -19.64 60.69 -0.58
CA LYS A 246 -20.51 61.64 0.14
C LYS A 246 -19.94 63.07 0.10
N ARG A 247 -18.62 63.24 0.34
CA ARG A 247 -17.94 64.55 0.29
C ARG A 247 -17.97 65.17 -1.12
N THR A 248 -17.65 64.38 -2.13
CA THR A 248 -17.61 64.85 -3.53
C THR A 248 -19.02 65.22 -4.00
N PHE A 249 -20.03 64.43 -3.64
CA PHE A 249 -21.42 64.68 -3.95
C PHE A 249 -21.93 65.96 -3.26
N PHE A 250 -21.64 66.15 -1.98
CA PHE A 250 -22.03 67.36 -1.24
C PHE A 250 -21.41 68.63 -1.85
N ASN A 251 -20.12 68.58 -2.20
CA ASN A 251 -19.42 69.72 -2.81
C ASN A 251 -19.96 70.09 -4.19
N LEU A 252 -20.46 69.12 -4.96
CA LEU A 252 -20.99 69.33 -6.31
C LEU A 252 -22.47 69.73 -6.31
N ASN A 253 -23.27 69.11 -5.45
CA ASN A 253 -24.73 69.21 -5.47
C ASN A 253 -25.32 70.04 -4.31
N ASN A 254 -24.48 70.50 -3.38
CA ASN A 254 -24.85 71.32 -2.22
C ASN A 254 -25.99 70.72 -1.36
N ARG A 255 -26.13 69.39 -1.41
CA ARG A 255 -27.08 68.56 -0.67
C ARG A 255 -26.45 67.22 -0.35
N GLU A 256 -27.00 66.52 0.64
CA GLU A 256 -26.60 65.14 0.95
C GLU A 256 -27.09 64.15 -0.12
N ALA A 257 -26.32 63.09 -0.33
CA ALA A 257 -26.64 62.01 -1.27
C ALA A 257 -27.72 61.10 -0.69
N MET A 258 -28.76 60.77 -1.47
CA MET A 258 -29.76 59.80 -1.05
C MET A 258 -29.25 58.36 -1.18
N LYS A 259 -29.84 57.42 -0.42
CA LYS A 259 -29.46 55.99 -0.40
C LYS A 259 -29.42 55.38 -1.80
N GLU A 260 -30.42 55.68 -2.63
CA GLU A 260 -30.51 55.22 -4.02
C GLU A 260 -29.37 55.76 -4.91
N GLU A 261 -28.93 57.00 -4.70
CA GLU A 261 -27.85 57.63 -5.47
C GLU A 261 -26.46 57.12 -5.07
N ILE A 262 -26.29 56.73 -3.81
CA ILE A 262 -25.08 56.08 -3.31
C ILE A 262 -24.98 54.66 -3.89
N ILE A 263 -26.07 53.90 -3.86
CA ILE A 263 -26.13 52.54 -4.40
C ILE A 263 -25.90 52.57 -5.91
N ASP A 264 -26.55 53.45 -6.67
CA ASP A 264 -26.41 53.48 -8.13
C ASP A 264 -25.00 53.84 -8.62
N ASN A 265 -24.23 54.61 -7.85
CA ASN A 265 -22.86 55.00 -8.23
C ASN A 265 -21.79 54.06 -7.67
N LEU A 266 -22.06 53.31 -6.60
CA LEU A 266 -21.08 52.43 -5.94
C LEU A 266 -21.35 50.93 -6.16
N LYS A 267 -22.52 50.53 -6.69
CA LYS A 267 -22.88 49.12 -6.98
C LYS A 267 -21.93 48.43 -7.95
N ASP A 268 -21.24 49.18 -8.82
CA ASP A 268 -20.26 48.63 -9.75
C ASP A 268 -18.91 48.29 -9.07
N LYS A 269 -18.70 48.77 -7.84
CA LYS A 269 -17.42 48.62 -7.09
C LYS A 269 -17.56 47.89 -5.76
N ILE A 270 -18.74 47.90 -5.15
CA ILE A 270 -19.03 47.26 -3.86
C ILE A 270 -20.36 46.51 -4.01
N ASP A 271 -20.44 45.31 -3.42
CA ASP A 271 -21.67 44.52 -3.37
C ASP A 271 -22.83 45.29 -2.73
N GLU A 272 -24.00 45.23 -3.35
CA GLU A 272 -25.21 45.97 -2.97
C GLU A 272 -25.66 45.64 -1.53
N GLU A 273 -25.56 44.38 -1.11
CA GLU A 273 -25.91 43.96 0.26
C GLU A 273 -24.93 44.50 1.30
N LEU A 274 -23.65 44.68 0.93
CA LEU A 274 -22.62 45.25 1.81
C LEU A 274 -22.74 46.76 1.88
N LEU A 275 -23.08 47.43 0.77
CA LEU A 275 -23.36 48.86 0.74
C LEU A 275 -24.51 49.25 1.66
N ILE A 276 -25.64 48.52 1.60
CA ILE A 276 -26.81 48.79 2.44
C ILE A 276 -26.44 48.69 3.93
N LYS A 277 -25.72 47.64 4.33
CA LYS A 277 -25.26 47.47 5.71
C LYS A 277 -24.27 48.54 6.15
N LEU A 278 -23.32 48.93 5.28
CA LEU A 278 -22.34 49.97 5.60
C LEU A 278 -22.98 51.35 5.70
N ILE A 279 -24.02 51.65 4.91
CA ILE A 279 -24.79 52.90 4.98
C ILE A 279 -25.59 52.96 6.29
N GLU A 280 -26.25 51.86 6.69
CA GLU A 280 -26.96 51.77 7.98
C GLU A 280 -26.01 51.90 9.18
N GLU A 281 -24.83 51.29 9.11
CA GLU A 281 -23.81 51.37 10.17
C GLU A 281 -23.26 52.80 10.28
N PHE A 282 -23.01 53.49 9.16
CA PHE A 282 -22.58 54.89 9.13
C PHE A 282 -23.63 55.87 9.67
N GLU A 283 -24.91 55.67 9.31
CA GLU A 283 -26.02 56.49 9.82
C GLU A 283 -26.21 56.31 11.34
N SER A 284 -25.87 55.13 11.88
CA SER A 284 -25.93 54.86 13.32
C SER A 284 -24.78 55.48 14.12
N GLU A 285 -23.60 55.66 13.52
CA GLU A 285 -22.44 56.33 14.14
C GLU A 285 -22.57 57.86 14.18
N GLU A 286 -23.33 58.48 13.26
CA GLU A 286 -23.58 59.95 13.22
C GLU A 286 -24.66 60.41 14.24
N ILE A 287 -25.36 59.50 14.91
CA ILE A 287 -26.43 59.82 15.89
C ILE A 287 -25.90 59.87 17.35
N VAL A 288 -24.59 59.61 17.58
CA VAL A 288 -23.93 59.71 18.90
C VAL A 288 -23.13 61.00 19.04
#